data_AF-A0A0J6V4Q2-F1
#
_entry.id   AF-A0A0J6V4Q2-F1
#
_cell.length_a   1.000
_cell.length_b   1.000
_cell.length_c   1.000
_cell.angle_alpha   90.00
_cell.angle_beta   90.00
_cell.angle_gamma   90.00
#
_symmetry.space_group_name_H-M   'P 1'
#
loop_
_entity.id
_entity.type
_entity.pdbx_description
1 polymer ?
#
loop_
_entity_poly.entity_id
_entity_poly.type
_entity_poly.pdbx_seq_one_letter_code
_entity_poly.pdbx_strand_id
1 'polypeptide(L)'
;MAERRTSRRAILAGLAASTVPAGIGLANPGSGAVASPDAALLAIAPALLPLLERAEAMGPQIACLYEEADEARQGVGVLINYAAAQVAFNEASDRNGYGRLWQERADILDRAEEIILPFLLEPPQTLDGLLLKARFAAAMDFDWVVQDDVAKLIAQRWGVEVSL
;
A
#
# COMPACT_ATOMS: atom_id res chain seq x y z
N MET A 1 -16.05 -9.10 14.07
CA MET A 1 -15.38 -8.90 12.76
C MET A 1 -14.07 -8.08 12.83
N ALA A 2 -13.65 -7.57 13.99
CA ALA A 2 -12.39 -6.81 14.15
C ALA A 2 -11.13 -7.69 14.12
N GLU A 3 -11.20 -8.95 14.55
CA GLU A 3 -10.02 -9.82 14.72
C GLU A 3 -9.31 -10.21 13.40
N ARG A 4 -10.03 -10.24 12.27
CA ARG A 4 -9.41 -10.59 10.97
C ARG A 4 -8.52 -9.48 10.40
N ARG A 5 -8.76 -8.21 10.75
CA ARG A 5 -7.95 -7.07 10.24
C ARG A 5 -6.63 -6.94 10.99
N THR A 6 -6.61 -7.21 12.29
CA THR A 6 -5.39 -7.17 13.12
C THR A 6 -4.39 -8.25 12.71
N SER A 7 -4.87 -9.44 12.31
CA SER A 7 -4.00 -10.55 11.89
C SER A 7 -3.29 -10.30 10.55
N ARG A 8 -3.86 -9.51 9.62
CA ARG A 8 -3.24 -9.23 8.32
C ARG A 8 -2.10 -8.20 8.42
N ARG A 9 -2.28 -7.14 9.24
CA ARG A 9 -1.20 -6.19 9.56
C ARG A 9 -0.07 -6.85 10.33
N ALA A 10 -0.37 -7.80 11.22
CA ALA A 10 0.65 -8.55 11.95
C ALA A 10 1.51 -9.43 11.05
N ILE A 11 0.95 -10.02 9.98
CA ILE A 11 1.72 -10.83 9.02
C ILE A 11 2.66 -9.94 8.19
N LEU A 12 2.21 -8.77 7.74
CA LEU A 12 3.05 -7.82 7.00
C LEU A 12 4.10 -7.14 7.88
N ALA A 13 3.76 -6.79 9.13
CA ALA A 13 4.71 -6.27 10.11
C ALA A 13 5.73 -7.33 10.55
N GLY A 14 5.32 -8.60 10.64
CA GLY A 14 6.21 -9.73 10.94
C GLY A 14 7.25 -9.98 9.85
N LEU A 15 6.92 -9.72 8.58
CA LEU A 15 7.90 -9.76 7.47
C LEU A 15 8.82 -8.53 7.48
N ALA A 16 8.31 -7.35 7.83
CA ALA A 16 9.11 -6.12 7.94
C ALA A 16 10.07 -6.12 9.16
N ALA A 17 9.77 -6.90 10.21
CA ALA A 17 10.59 -7.03 11.41
C ALA A 17 11.69 -8.11 11.31
N SER A 18 11.77 -8.83 10.19
CA SER A 18 12.90 -9.72 9.90
C SER A 18 14.14 -8.89 9.62
N THR A 19 14.91 -8.61 10.67
CA THR A 19 16.28 -8.09 10.61
C THR A 19 17.17 -9.12 9.91
N VAL A 20 17.18 -9.09 8.57
CA VAL A 20 18.19 -9.79 7.79
C VAL A 20 19.54 -9.13 8.14
N PRO A 21 20.54 -9.88 8.65
CA PRO A 21 21.86 -9.32 8.85
C PRO A 21 22.37 -8.83 7.49
N ALA A 22 22.82 -7.58 7.43
CA ALA A 22 23.56 -7.06 6.30
C ALA A 22 24.83 -7.91 6.12
N GLY A 23 24.76 -8.93 5.26
CA GLY A 23 25.89 -9.80 4.98
C GLY A 23 25.56 -11.29 4.84
N ILE A 24 24.73 -11.66 3.87
CA ILE A 24 24.93 -12.93 3.15
C ILE A 24 24.90 -12.58 1.66
N GLY A 25 26.08 -12.52 1.07
CA GLY A 25 26.23 -12.21 -0.35
C GLY A 25 25.63 -13.30 -1.24
N LEU A 26 24.82 -12.88 -2.20
CA LEU A 26 24.76 -13.52 -3.50
C LEU A 26 25.52 -12.64 -4.49
N ALA A 27 26.83 -12.52 -4.27
CA ALA A 27 27.73 -12.06 -5.30
C ALA A 27 27.89 -13.20 -6.31
N ASN A 28 27.25 -13.05 -7.47
CA ASN A 28 27.77 -13.66 -8.70
C ASN A 28 28.21 -12.52 -9.62
N PRO A 29 29.48 -12.10 -9.59
CA PRO A 29 30.01 -11.12 -10.52
C PRO A 29 30.39 -11.85 -11.80
N GLY A 30 29.42 -12.05 -12.68
CA GLY A 30 29.61 -12.73 -13.96
C GLY A 30 28.87 -12.01 -15.08
N SER A 31 29.64 -11.35 -15.95
CA SER A 31 29.31 -10.89 -17.30
C SER A 31 28.09 -9.96 -17.47
N GLY A 32 28.34 -8.67 -17.70
CA GLY A 32 27.52 -7.82 -18.57
C GLY A 32 26.00 -7.86 -18.36
N ALA A 33 25.54 -7.89 -17.10
CA ALA A 33 24.13 -8.05 -16.78
C ALA A 33 23.36 -6.81 -17.22
N VAL A 34 22.48 -6.99 -18.21
CA VAL A 34 21.27 -6.19 -18.38
C VAL A 34 20.70 -5.96 -16.97
N ALA A 35 20.49 -4.70 -16.58
CA ALA A 35 19.93 -4.38 -15.27
C ALA A 35 18.66 -5.22 -15.08
N SER A 36 18.67 -6.13 -14.10
CA SER A 36 17.51 -7.00 -13.90
C SER A 36 16.30 -6.12 -13.56
N PRO A 37 15.08 -6.46 -14.03
CA PRO A 37 13.87 -5.70 -13.70
C PRO A 37 13.72 -5.47 -12.19
N ASP A 38 14.11 -6.45 -11.38
CA ASP A 38 14.16 -6.34 -9.92
C ASP A 38 15.20 -5.33 -9.40
N ALA A 39 16.39 -5.25 -10.00
CA ALA A 39 17.38 -4.23 -9.63
C ALA A 39 16.87 -2.82 -9.95
N ALA A 40 16.14 -2.66 -11.06
CA ALA A 40 15.50 -1.39 -11.42
C ALA A 40 14.34 -1.04 -10.45
N LEU A 41 13.53 -2.03 -10.06
CA LEU A 41 12.47 -1.87 -9.05
C LEU A 41 13.05 -1.51 -7.68
N LEU A 42 14.14 -2.13 -7.26
CA LEU A 42 14.77 -1.78 -5.97
C LEU A 42 15.46 -0.42 -6.01
N ALA A 43 15.93 0.02 -7.18
CA ALA A 43 16.54 1.33 -7.35
C ALA A 43 15.56 2.50 -7.12
N ILE A 44 14.24 2.28 -7.29
CA ILE A 44 13.24 3.32 -6.98
C ILE A 44 12.88 3.41 -5.49
N ALA A 45 13.30 2.44 -4.67
CA ALA A 45 12.92 2.38 -3.25
C ALA A 45 13.26 3.67 -2.47
N PRO A 46 14.44 4.32 -2.64
CA PRO A 46 14.75 5.56 -1.92
C PRO A 46 13.82 6.74 -2.26
N ALA A 47 13.23 6.76 -3.45
CA ALA A 47 12.25 7.76 -3.86
C ALA A 47 10.82 7.39 -3.44
N LEU A 48 10.49 6.11 -3.48
CA LEU A 48 9.15 5.60 -3.21
C LEU A 48 8.84 5.51 -1.70
N LEU A 49 9.74 4.92 -0.90
CA LEU A 49 9.48 4.62 0.50
C LEU A 49 9.12 5.85 1.35
N PRO A 50 9.78 7.01 1.21
CA PRO A 50 9.41 8.20 1.98
C PRO A 50 7.99 8.70 1.68
N LEU A 51 7.50 8.52 0.45
CA LEU A 51 6.13 8.88 0.07
C LEU A 51 5.13 7.95 0.76
N LEU A 52 5.38 6.64 0.72
CA LEU A 52 4.53 5.65 1.36
C LEU A 52 4.47 5.84 2.88
N GLU A 53 5.61 6.11 3.52
CA GLU A 53 5.71 6.38 4.95
C GLU A 53 4.90 7.62 5.35
N ARG A 54 5.00 8.69 4.56
CA ARG A 54 4.22 9.91 4.79
C ARG A 54 2.72 9.64 4.63
N ALA A 55 2.31 8.95 3.57
CA ALA A 55 0.91 8.61 3.34
C ALA A 55 0.33 7.68 4.42
N GLU A 56 1.14 6.77 4.95
CA GLU A 56 0.77 5.88 6.06
C GLU A 56 0.61 6.65 7.38
N ALA A 57 1.53 7.57 7.68
CA ALA A 57 1.48 8.40 8.88
C ALA A 57 0.23 9.30 8.93
N MET A 58 -0.34 9.67 7.78
CA MET A 58 -1.59 10.45 7.70
C MET A 58 -2.84 9.62 8.01
N GLY A 59 -2.77 8.29 7.93
CA GLY A 59 -3.92 7.39 8.06
C GLY A 59 -4.73 7.56 9.35
N PRO A 60 -4.12 7.54 10.55
CA PRO A 60 -4.84 7.71 11.81
C PRO A 60 -5.59 9.04 11.92
N GLN A 61 -4.99 10.13 11.44
CA GLN A 61 -5.61 11.45 11.49
C GLN A 61 -6.77 11.56 10.49
N ILE A 62 -6.61 11.02 9.28
CA ILE A 62 -7.69 10.96 8.28
C ILE A 62 -8.88 10.16 8.81
N ALA A 63 -8.63 9.02 9.47
CA ALA A 63 -9.69 8.20 10.06
C ALA A 63 -10.45 8.96 11.15
N CYS A 64 -9.74 9.64 12.06
CA CYS A 64 -10.35 10.47 13.10
C CYS A 64 -11.24 11.58 12.51
N LEU A 65 -10.74 12.33 11.53
CA LEU A 65 -11.49 13.42 10.90
C LEU A 65 -12.69 12.90 10.09
N TYR A 66 -12.58 11.71 9.49
CA TYR A 66 -13.70 11.05 8.82
C TYR A 66 -14.80 10.70 9.83
N GLU A 67 -14.43 10.07 10.96
CA GLU A 67 -15.37 9.66 12.00
C GLU A 67 -16.11 10.88 12.58
N GLU A 68 -15.40 11.97 12.88
CA GLU A 68 -16.00 13.24 13.32
C GLU A 68 -17.00 13.81 12.29
N ALA A 69 -16.67 13.75 11.00
CA ALA A 69 -17.58 14.19 9.94
C ALA A 69 -18.78 13.24 9.78
N ASP A 70 -18.57 11.94 10.02
CA ASP A 70 -19.61 10.92 9.95
C ASP A 70 -20.62 11.04 11.09
N GLU A 71 -20.21 11.48 12.29
CA GLU A 71 -21.15 11.76 13.38
C GLU A 71 -22.21 12.79 12.98
N ALA A 72 -21.82 13.85 12.25
CA ALA A 72 -22.76 14.84 11.72
C ALA A 72 -23.75 14.22 10.72
N ARG A 73 -23.26 13.30 9.87
CA ARG A 73 -24.07 12.55 8.92
C ARG A 73 -25.08 11.63 9.63
N GLN A 74 -24.64 10.96 10.69
CA GLN A 74 -25.47 10.04 11.48
C GLN A 74 -26.57 10.79 12.25
N GLY A 75 -26.29 11.99 12.77
CA GLY A 75 -27.28 12.82 13.47
C GLY A 75 -28.49 13.24 12.62
N VAL A 76 -28.35 13.29 11.28
CA VAL A 76 -29.45 13.59 10.34
C VAL A 76 -30.24 12.34 9.95
N GLY A 77 -29.64 11.16 10.03
CA GLY A 77 -30.26 9.88 9.64
C GLY A 77 -30.16 9.59 8.14
N VAL A 78 -29.09 8.89 7.74
CA VAL A 78 -28.78 8.52 6.33
C VAL A 78 -29.94 7.81 5.62
N LEU A 79 -30.66 6.93 6.32
CA LEU A 79 -31.77 6.16 5.77
C LEU A 79 -33.08 6.97 5.64
N ILE A 80 -33.14 8.12 6.31
CA ILE A 80 -34.34 8.99 6.34
C ILE A 80 -34.20 10.07 5.27
N ASN A 81 -33.04 10.72 5.19
CA ASN A 81 -32.77 11.75 4.20
C ASN A 81 -31.29 11.77 3.81
N TYR A 82 -30.93 10.96 2.81
CA TYR A 82 -29.56 10.85 2.32
C TYR A 82 -28.97 12.19 1.87
N ALA A 83 -29.75 13.01 1.15
CA ALA A 83 -29.25 14.29 0.63
C ALA A 83 -28.86 15.25 1.76
N ALA A 84 -29.73 15.39 2.78
CA ALA A 84 -29.42 16.24 3.94
C ALA A 84 -28.26 15.67 4.77
N ALA A 85 -28.19 14.34 4.94
CA ALA A 85 -27.09 13.70 5.64
C ALA A 85 -25.75 13.90 4.93
N GLN A 86 -25.74 13.83 3.60
CA GLN A 86 -24.53 14.08 2.80
C GLN A 86 -24.07 15.54 2.86
N VAL A 87 -25.01 16.50 2.86
CA VAL A 87 -24.69 17.92 3.08
C VAL A 87 -24.05 18.12 4.45
N ALA A 88 -24.63 17.52 5.50
CA ALA A 88 -24.08 17.61 6.86
C ALA A 88 -22.65 17.02 6.96
N PHE A 89 -22.39 15.90 6.29
CA PHE A 89 -21.05 15.31 6.19
C PHE A 89 -20.06 16.25 5.49
N ASN A 90 -20.44 16.81 4.34
CA ASN A 90 -19.58 17.69 3.56
C ASN A 90 -19.22 18.95 4.35
N GLU A 91 -20.21 19.59 4.99
CA GLU A 91 -19.97 20.74 5.84
C GLU A 91 -19.06 20.44 7.04
N ALA A 92 -19.23 19.27 7.67
CA ALA A 92 -18.35 18.84 8.76
C ALA A 92 -16.92 18.56 8.26
N SER A 93 -16.78 17.92 7.10
CA SER A 93 -15.51 17.64 6.43
C SER A 93 -14.75 18.93 6.07
N ASP A 94 -15.46 19.95 5.60
CA ASP A 94 -14.88 21.25 5.27
C ASP A 94 -14.39 21.97 6.54
N ARG A 95 -15.16 21.90 7.63
CA ARG A 95 -14.81 22.53 8.91
C ARG A 95 -13.61 21.88 9.59
N ASN A 96 -13.54 20.56 9.63
CA ASN A 96 -12.45 19.84 10.31
C ASN A 96 -11.22 19.63 9.41
N GLY A 97 -11.32 19.96 8.13
CA GLY A 97 -10.23 19.87 7.17
C GLY A 97 -9.95 18.45 6.65
N TYR A 98 -10.89 17.51 6.85
CA TYR A 98 -10.83 16.14 6.30
C TYR A 98 -10.50 16.14 4.81
N GLY A 99 -11.25 16.91 4.01
CA GLY A 99 -11.09 16.93 2.56
C GLY A 99 -9.69 17.37 2.12
N ARG A 100 -9.10 18.37 2.79
CA ARG A 100 -7.75 18.84 2.52
C ARG A 100 -6.70 17.77 2.82
N LEU A 101 -6.81 17.12 3.99
CA LEU A 101 -5.84 16.09 4.39
C LEU A 101 -5.96 14.83 3.52
N TRP A 102 -7.18 14.46 3.15
CA TRP A 102 -7.46 13.39 2.19
C TRP A 102 -6.80 13.68 0.83
N GLN A 103 -6.99 14.89 0.31
CA GLN A 103 -6.38 15.30 -0.96
C GLN A 103 -4.85 15.29 -0.90
N GLU A 104 -4.26 15.79 0.18
CA GLU A 104 -2.81 15.75 0.36
C GLU A 104 -2.28 14.31 0.36
N ARG A 105 -2.99 13.36 0.99
CA ARG A 105 -2.62 11.95 0.95
C ARG A 105 -2.76 11.38 -0.46
N ALA A 106 -3.83 11.72 -1.17
CA ALA A 106 -4.04 11.29 -2.55
C ALA A 106 -2.91 11.76 -3.47
N ASP A 107 -2.54 13.05 -3.39
CA ASP A 107 -1.44 13.61 -4.20
C ASP A 107 -0.09 12.93 -3.94
N ILE A 108 0.16 12.46 -2.71
CA ILE A 108 1.37 11.69 -2.36
C ILE A 108 1.32 10.31 -3.01
N LEU A 109 0.16 9.66 -2.97
CA LEU A 109 -0.04 8.33 -3.52
C LEU A 109 -0.02 8.32 -5.05
N ASP A 110 -0.58 9.35 -5.71
CA ASP A 110 -0.49 9.52 -7.16
C ASP A 110 0.97 9.62 -7.61
N ARG A 111 1.80 10.39 -6.90
CA ARG A 111 3.26 10.45 -7.16
C ARG A 111 3.95 9.12 -6.92
N ALA A 112 3.55 8.38 -5.89
CA ALA A 112 4.09 7.05 -5.62
C ALA A 112 3.73 6.07 -6.75
N GLU A 113 2.49 6.14 -7.26
CA GLU A 113 2.01 5.35 -8.39
C GLU A 113 2.82 5.67 -9.65
N GLU A 114 3.00 6.94 -10.01
CA GLU A 114 3.81 7.35 -11.17
C GLU A 114 5.23 6.74 -11.15
N ILE A 115 5.84 6.63 -9.97
CA ILE A 115 7.18 6.05 -9.80
C ILE A 115 7.18 4.54 -10.04
N ILE A 116 6.19 3.82 -9.50
CA ILE A 116 6.18 2.34 -9.54
C ILE A 116 5.43 1.78 -10.77
N LEU A 117 4.58 2.57 -11.42
CA LEU A 117 3.71 2.16 -12.53
C LEU A 117 4.43 1.33 -13.61
N PRO A 118 5.68 1.67 -14.04
CA PRO A 118 6.40 0.86 -15.03
C PRO A 118 6.67 -0.58 -14.61
N PHE A 119 6.66 -0.86 -13.30
CA PHE A 119 7.00 -2.16 -12.72
C PHE A 119 5.77 -2.93 -12.22
N LEU A 120 4.58 -2.32 -12.16
CA LEU A 120 3.40 -2.95 -11.57
C LEU A 120 2.98 -4.22 -12.31
N LEU A 121 3.08 -4.23 -13.64
CA LEU A 121 2.61 -5.33 -14.49
C LEU A 121 3.55 -6.55 -14.51
N GLU A 122 4.82 -6.38 -14.16
CA GLU A 122 5.81 -7.47 -14.21
C GLU A 122 6.02 -8.09 -12.83
N PRO A 123 5.81 -9.40 -12.63
CA PRO A 123 5.99 -10.02 -11.33
C PRO A 123 7.47 -9.95 -10.90
N PRO A 124 7.79 -9.40 -9.72
CA PRO A 124 9.16 -9.38 -9.22
C PRO A 124 9.65 -10.80 -8.98
N GLN A 125 10.93 -11.04 -9.29
CA GLN A 125 11.55 -12.38 -9.19
C GLN A 125 12.24 -12.60 -7.82
N THR A 126 12.31 -11.56 -6.99
CA THR A 126 12.93 -11.57 -5.67
C THR A 126 11.93 -11.22 -4.58
N LEU A 127 12.22 -11.70 -3.37
CA LEU A 127 11.43 -11.36 -2.18
C LEU A 127 11.46 -9.85 -1.89
N ASP A 128 12.60 -9.19 -2.08
CA ASP A 128 12.75 -7.76 -1.80
C ASP A 128 11.89 -6.91 -2.76
N GLY A 129 11.88 -7.24 -4.05
CA GLY A 129 10.99 -6.59 -5.03
C GLY A 129 9.52 -6.82 -4.71
N LEU A 130 9.16 -8.04 -4.29
CA LEU A 130 7.80 -8.38 -3.88
C LEU A 130 7.37 -7.60 -2.62
N LEU A 131 8.25 -7.46 -1.63
CA LEU A 131 7.98 -6.68 -0.42
C LEU A 131 7.79 -5.19 -0.71
N LEU A 132 8.56 -4.63 -1.64
CA LEU A 132 8.40 -3.24 -2.06
C LEU A 132 7.05 -3.02 -2.74
N LYS A 133 6.66 -3.89 -3.68
CA LYS A 133 5.32 -3.88 -4.29
C LYS A 133 4.21 -4.09 -3.26
N ALA A 134 4.39 -5.03 -2.32
CA ALA A 134 3.44 -5.29 -1.24
C ALA A 134 3.18 -4.04 -0.40
N ARG A 135 4.24 -3.29 -0.07
CA ARG A 135 4.12 -2.05 0.68
C ARG A 135 3.38 -0.97 -0.10
N PHE A 136 3.66 -0.83 -1.40
CA PHE A 136 2.91 0.08 -2.27
C PHE A 136 1.43 -0.30 -2.34
N ALA A 137 1.13 -1.58 -2.63
CA ALA A 137 -0.24 -2.07 -2.76
C ALA A 137 -1.06 -1.88 -1.47
N ALA A 138 -0.44 -2.11 -0.30
CA ALA A 138 -1.08 -1.88 0.99
C ALA A 138 -1.43 -0.40 1.24
N ALA A 139 -0.67 0.55 0.67
CA ALA A 139 -0.96 1.98 0.78
C ALA A 139 -2.11 2.42 -0.15
N MET A 140 -2.27 1.72 -1.28
CA MET A 140 -3.27 1.98 -2.33
C MET A 140 -4.57 1.17 -2.18
N ASP A 141 -4.65 0.27 -1.20
CA ASP A 141 -5.71 -0.76 -1.10
C ASP A 141 -5.80 -1.67 -2.36
N PHE A 142 -4.67 -1.91 -3.03
CA PHE A 142 -4.52 -2.73 -4.25
C PHE A 142 -4.02 -4.15 -3.96
N ASP A 143 -4.50 -4.75 -2.86
CA ASP A 143 -4.04 -6.06 -2.38
C ASP A 143 -4.09 -7.18 -3.43
N TRP A 144 -4.95 -7.05 -4.44
CA TRP A 144 -5.10 -8.02 -5.54
C TRP A 144 -3.86 -8.10 -6.45
N VAL A 145 -3.12 -6.99 -6.63
CA VAL A 145 -1.94 -6.93 -7.51
C VAL A 145 -0.82 -7.85 -6.98
N VAL A 146 -0.70 -7.95 -5.66
CA VAL A 146 0.43 -8.64 -5.01
C VAL A 146 0.11 -10.10 -4.73
N GLN A 147 -1.17 -10.47 -4.59
CA GLN A 147 -1.57 -11.86 -4.37
C GLN A 147 -1.15 -12.78 -5.52
N ASP A 148 -1.31 -12.31 -6.76
CA ASP A 148 -0.89 -13.05 -7.95
C ASP A 148 0.64 -13.17 -8.03
N ASP A 149 1.36 -12.08 -7.74
CA ASP A 149 2.83 -12.06 -7.72
C ASP A 149 3.42 -13.00 -6.64
N VAL A 150 2.82 -13.05 -5.44
CA VAL A 150 3.21 -14.00 -4.37
C VAL A 150 3.04 -15.45 -4.84
N ALA A 151 1.89 -15.75 -5.46
CA ALA A 151 1.59 -17.11 -5.92
C ALA A 151 2.59 -17.57 -6.99
N LYS A 152 2.92 -16.69 -7.95
CA LYS A 152 3.95 -16.94 -8.97
C LYS A 152 5.34 -17.15 -8.38
N LEU A 153 5.75 -16.35 -7.39
CA LEU A 153 7.06 -16.50 -6.76
C LEU A 153 7.19 -17.84 -6.01
N ILE A 154 6.13 -18.26 -5.30
CA ILE A 154 6.10 -19.57 -4.61
C ILE A 154 6.14 -20.71 -5.64
N ALA A 155 5.36 -20.61 -6.71
CA ALA A 155 5.33 -21.56 -7.83
C ALA A 155 6.72 -21.79 -8.43
N GLN A 156 7.40 -20.70 -8.78
CA GLN A 156 8.76 -20.72 -9.33
C GLN A 156 9.76 -21.32 -8.35
N ARG A 157 9.69 -20.95 -7.07
CA ARG A 157 10.66 -21.39 -6.05
C ARG A 157 10.52 -22.87 -5.71
N TRP A 158 9.31 -23.43 -5.78
CA TRP A 158 9.03 -24.82 -5.43
C TRP A 158 8.80 -25.74 -6.64
N GLY A 159 8.84 -25.21 -7.87
CA GLY A 159 8.64 -25.99 -9.09
C GLY A 159 7.22 -26.58 -9.20
N VAL A 160 6.23 -25.88 -8.64
CA VAL A 160 4.82 -26.32 -8.63
C VAL A 160 4.02 -25.40 -9.55
N GLU A 161 3.19 -25.96 -10.42
CA GLU A 161 2.22 -25.16 -11.19
C GLU A 161 1.13 -24.62 -10.25
N VAL A 162 0.91 -23.30 -10.28
CA VAL A 162 -0.24 -22.67 -9.64
C VAL A 162 -1.29 -22.42 -10.71
N SER A 163 -2.42 -23.12 -10.64
CA SER A 163 -3.62 -22.72 -11.38
C SER A 163 -4.27 -21.54 -10.68
N LEU A 164 -4.42 -20.44 -11.42
CA LEU A 164 -5.21 -19.26 -11.04
C LEU A 164 -6.71 -19.55 -11.19
#